data_AF-A0A1H0ZS10-F1
#
_entry.id   AF-A0A1H0ZS10-F1
#
_cell.length_a   1.000
_cell.length_b   1.000
_cell.length_c   1.000
_cell.angle_alpha   90.00
_cell.angle_beta   90.00
_cell.angle_gamma   90.00
#
_symmetry.space_group_name_H-M   'P 1'
#
loop_
_entity.id
_entity.type
_entity.pdbx_description
1 polymer ?
#
loop_
_entity_poly.entity_id
_entity_poly.type
_entity_poly.pdbx_seq_one_letter_code
_entity_poly.pdbx_strand_id
1 'polypeptide(L)' 'MFDNYKIFAEKHPYANIILIMVFSSLIGISIEYIVNQDFIGGALYTAIALTVIELIRVKRNKKKNN' A
#
# COMPACT_ATOMS: atom_id res chain seq x y z
N MET A 1 5.06 9.00 18.44
CA MET A 1 4.08 9.15 17.34
C MET A 1 3.97 7.87 16.50
N PHE A 2 5.09 7.23 16.13
CA PHE A 2 5.11 5.93 15.42
C PHE A 2 4.63 4.74 16.26
N ASP A 3 4.78 4.78 17.59
CA ASP A 3 4.40 3.64 18.44
C ASP A 3 2.89 3.37 18.45
N ASN A 4 2.08 4.43 18.43
CA ASN A 4 0.62 4.30 18.36
C ASN A 4 0.16 3.76 17.01
N TYR A 5 0.83 4.14 15.92
CA TYR A 5 0.58 3.58 14.59
C TYR A 5 0.99 2.10 14.52
N LYS A 6 2.11 1.73 15.15
CA LYS A 6 2.55 0.34 15.23
C LYS A 6 1.53 -0.53 15.98
N ILE A 7 1.03 -0.06 17.12
CA ILE A 7 -0.01 -0.75 17.90
C ILE A 7 -1.31 -0.85 17.08
N PHE A 8 -1.69 0.20 16.34
CA PHE A 8 -2.85 0.17 15.45
C PHE A 8 -2.67 -0.82 14.30
N ALA A 9 -1.49 -0.86 13.68
CA ALA A 9 -1.16 -1.78 12.59
C ALA A 9 -1.16 -3.25 13.05
N GLU A 10 -0.71 -3.52 14.28
CA GLU A 10 -0.76 -4.86 14.88
C GLU A 10 -2.18 -5.28 15.28
N LYS A 11 -2.96 -4.35 15.84
CA LYS A 11 -4.33 -4.62 16.34
C LYS A 11 -5.37 -4.69 15.23
N HIS A 12 -5.20 -3.90 14.16
CA HIS A 12 -6.12 -3.82 13.03
C HIS A 12 -5.39 -3.94 11.68
N PRO A 13 -4.82 -5.11 11.36
CA PRO A 13 -3.97 -5.29 10.18
C PRO A 13 -4.71 -5.04 8.86
N TYR A 14 -5.99 -5.42 8.75
CA TYR A 14 -6.78 -5.18 7.53
C TYR A 14 -7.11 -3.70 7.33
N ALA A 15 -7.44 -2.98 8.42
CA ALA A 15 -7.68 -1.54 8.34
C ALA A 15 -6.40 -0.78 7.98
N ASN A 16 -5.25 -1.23 8.49
CA ASN A 16 -3.96 -0.66 8.12
C ASN A 16 -3.64 -0.86 6.63
N ILE A 17 -3.91 -2.05 6.08
CA ILE A 17 -3.73 -2.31 4.65
C ILE A 17 -4.62 -1.40 3.81
N ILE A 18 -5.90 -1.25 4.15
CA ILE A 18 -6.83 -0.34 3.45
C ILE A 18 -6.34 1.10 3.53
N LEU A 19 -5.87 1.53 4.71
CA LEU A 19 -5.36 2.88 4.91
C LEU A 19 -4.15 3.15 4.03
N ILE A 20 -3.16 2.26 4.03
CA ILE A 20 -1.97 2.37 3.15
C ILE A 20 -2.38 2.35 1.67
N MET A 21 -3.33 1.50 1.29
CA MET A 21 -3.83 1.40 -0.08
C MET A 21 -4.47 2.71 -0.56
N VAL A 22 -5.31 3.33 0.27
CA VAL A 22 -5.93 4.63 -0.04
C VAL A 22 -4.88 5.72 -0.17
N PHE A 23 -3.93 5.82 0.77
CA PHE A 23 -2.89 6.85 0.73
C PHE A 23 -1.95 6.66 -0.46
N SER A 24 -1.51 5.44 -0.75
CA SER A 24 -0.64 5.16 -1.89
C SER A 24 -1.34 5.44 -3.22
N SER A 25 -2.63 5.11 -3.35
CA SER A 25 -3.43 5.44 -4.54
C SER A 25 -3.55 6.95 -4.74
N LEU A 26 -3.91 7.69 -3.69
CA LEU A 26 -4.02 9.15 -3.74
C LEU A 26 -2.69 9.81 -4.13
N ILE A 27 -1.58 9.34 -3.56
CA ILE A 27 -0.24 9.85 -3.88
C ILE A 27 0.12 9.53 -5.34
N GLY A 28 -0.11 8.29 -5.78
CA GLY A 28 0.18 7.86 -7.16
C GLY A 28 -0.60 8.70 -8.18
N ILE A 29 -1.90 8.85 -7.98
CA ILE A 29 -2.77 9.67 -8.84
C ILE A 29 -2.33 11.14 -8.81
N SER A 30 -1.98 11.68 -7.64
CA SER A 30 -1.56 13.08 -7.50
C SER A 30 -0.23 13.36 -8.21
N ILE A 31 0.75 12.46 -8.10
CA ILE A 31 2.04 12.59 -8.80
C ILE A 31 1.82 12.52 -10.31
N GLU A 32 1.02 11.56 -10.78
CA GLU A 32 0.73 11.38 -12.20
C GLU A 32 0.01 12.61 -12.78
N TYR A 33 -0.93 13.18 -12.02
CA TYR A 33 -1.61 14.43 -12.38
C TYR A 33 -0.66 15.64 -12.39
N ILE A 34 0.27 15.75 -11.44
CA ILE A 34 1.23 16.88 -11.41
C ILE A 34 2.23 16.79 -12.56
N VAL A 35 2.72 15.59 -12.88
CA VAL A 35 3.80 15.39 -13.86
C VAL A 35 3.27 15.40 -15.29
N ASN A 36 2.15 14.72 -15.55
CA ASN A 36 1.63 14.55 -16.90
C ASN A 36 0.40 15.42 -17.20
N GLN A 37 -0.19 16.09 -16.19
CA GLN A 37 -1.51 16.74 -16.29
C GLN A 37 -2.61 15.81 -16.81
N ASP A 38 -2.38 14.50 -16.74
CA ASP A 38 -3.23 13.49 -17.37
C ASP A 38 -3.32 12.26 -16.47
N PHE A 39 -4.52 11.70 -16.33
CA PHE A 39 -4.80 10.55 -15.46
C PHE A 39 -4.48 9.24 -16.20
N ILE A 40 -3.26 9.11 -16.68
CA ILE A 40 -2.80 7.88 -17.33
C ILE A 40 -2.86 6.76 -16.27
N GLY A 41 -3.23 5.53 -16.65
CA GLY A 41 -3.39 4.43 -15.70
C GLY A 41 -2.07 3.89 -15.12
N GLY A 42 -0.93 4.56 -15.35
CA GLY A 42 0.41 4.05 -15.05
C GLY A 42 0.66 3.89 -13.55
N ALA A 43 0.18 4.84 -12.74
CA ALA A 43 0.23 4.71 -11.28
C ALA A 43 -0.70 3.60 -10.76
N LEU A 44 -1.83 3.33 -11.44
CA LEU A 44 -2.71 2.22 -11.08
C LEU A 44 -2.02 0.87 -11.30
N TYR A 45 -1.35 0.67 -12.44
CA TYR A 45 -0.62 -0.58 -12.70
C TYR A 45 0.54 -0.79 -11.72
N THR A 46 1.27 0.27 -11.37
CA THR A 46 2.34 0.18 -10.36
C THR A 46 1.80 -0.06 -8.95
N ALA A 47 0.70 0.59 -8.55
CA ALA A 47 0.05 0.32 -7.27
C ALA A 47 -0.46 -1.13 -7.16
N ILE A 48 -1.07 -1.66 -8.22
CA ILE A 48 -1.49 -3.06 -8.30
C ILE A 48 -0.28 -4.00 -8.18
N ALA A 49 0.80 -3.73 -8.92
CA ALA A 49 2.01 -4.54 -8.87
C ALA A 49 2.63 -4.56 -7.46
N LEU A 50 2.74 -3.40 -6.82
CA LEU A 50 3.26 -3.28 -5.45
C LEU A 50 2.38 -4.02 -4.44
N THR A 51 1.06 -3.94 -4.59
CA THR A 51 0.11 -4.65 -3.74
C THR A 51 0.29 -6.17 -3.85
N VAL A 52 0.49 -6.70 -5.06
CA VAL A 52 0.76 -8.12 -5.30
C VAL A 52 2.09 -8.55 -4.66
N ILE A 53 3.14 -7.73 -4.77
CA ILE A 53 4.45 -8.00 -4.16
C ILE A 53 4.35 -8.07 -2.63
N GLU A 54 3.66 -7.12 -2.01
CA GLU A 54 3.38 -7.09 -0.56
C GLU A 54 2.62 -8.34 -0.11
N LEU A 55 1.58 -8.74 -0.84
CA LEU A 55 0.80 -9.96 -0.57
C LEU A 55 1.66 -11.22 -0.57
N ILE A 56 2.56 -11.36 -1.56
CA ILE A 56 3.49 -12.48 -1.64
C ILE A 56 4.48 -12.44 -0.46
N ARG A 57 4.99 -11.26 -0.10
CA ARG A 57 5.93 -11.08 1.01
C ARG A 57 5.31 -11.49 2.35
N VAL A 58 4.08 -11.05 2.63
CA VAL A 58 3.34 -11.43 3.85
C VAL A 58 3.12 -12.93 3.90
N LYS A 59 2.68 -13.55 2.79
CA LYS A 59 2.48 -15.01 2.71
C LYS A 59 3.78 -15.79 2.99
N ARG A 60 4.92 -15.33 2.46
CA ARG A 60 6.23 -15.96 2.72
C ARG A 60 6.69 -15.80 4.17
N ASN A 61 6.49 -14.64 4.76
CA ASN A 61 6.84 -14.40 6.17
C ASN A 61 5.95 -15.23 7.12
N LYS A 62 4.66 -15.39 6.82
CA LYS A 62 3.75 -16.24 7.60
C LYS A 62 4.15 -17.72 7.56
N LYS A 63 4.70 -18.19 6.44
CA LYS A 63 5.23 -19.56 6.28
C LYS A 63 6.58 -19.77 6.98
N LYS A 64 7.34 -18.71 7.25
CA LYS A 64 8.64 -18.77 7.92
C LYS A 64 8.54 -18.78 9.45
N ASN A 65 7.42 -18.30 10.00
CA ASN A 65 7.13 -18.26 11.44
C ASN A 65 6.18 -19.38 11.92
N ASN A 66 5.79 -20.31 11.04
CA ASN A 66 5.15 -21.60 11.38
C ASN A 66 6.16 -22.72 11.15
#